data_AF-A0A166FCZ7-F1
#
_entry.id   AF-A0A166FCZ7-F1
#
_cell.length_a   1.000
_cell.length_b   1.000
_cell.length_c   1.000
_cell.angle_alpha   90.00
_cell.angle_beta   90.00
_cell.angle_gamma   90.00
#
_symmetry.space_group_name_H-M   'P 1'
#
loop_
_entity.id
_entity.type
_entity.pdbx_description
1 polymer ?
#
loop_
_entity_poly.entity_id
_entity_poly.type
_entity_poly.pdbx_seq_one_letter_code
_entity_poly.pdbx_strand_id
1 'polypeptide(L)'
;MAAASPPPESEIKVYTPLPLDVQFGDNLQGHHTDRRWVHCLNIPTKKLNALQFSHRPYKWIRYATGVVLGAEGVLSTSPDSPTPVEDSIVTVLPAETSSLYYHISNEEEQRMFPVDPRIGRTRVTSSAGTSRRTDFRIQVARRDGNRCVLTRSIPRACQAVHLLSHSKGDTVC
;
A
#
# COMPACT_ATOMS: atom_id res chain seq x y z
N MET A 1 -25.54 5.79 34.28
CA MET A 1 -24.89 4.54 33.89
C MET A 1 -23.98 4.83 32.72
N ALA A 2 -22.65 4.75 32.90
CA ALA A 2 -21.70 4.87 31.79
C ALA A 2 -21.77 3.58 30.96
N ALA A 3 -21.95 3.72 29.64
CA ALA A 3 -21.87 2.58 28.73
C ALA A 3 -20.45 1.98 28.84
N ALA A 4 -20.37 0.69 29.16
CA ALA A 4 -19.11 -0.03 29.13
C ALA A 4 -18.51 0.09 27.73
N SER A 5 -17.24 0.48 27.65
CA SER A 5 -16.51 0.52 26.39
C SER A 5 -16.61 -0.84 25.70
N PRO A 6 -16.90 -0.91 24.39
CA PRO A 6 -16.95 -2.18 23.68
C PRO A 6 -15.59 -2.90 23.85
N PRO A 7 -15.59 -4.23 23.99
CA PRO A 7 -14.36 -4.99 24.15
C PRO A 7 -13.44 -4.73 22.94
N PRO A 8 -12.11 -4.66 23.15
CA PRO A 8 -11.17 -4.37 22.09
C PRO A 8 -11.36 -5.35 20.93
N GLU A 9 -11.52 -4.83 19.72
CA GLU A 9 -11.54 -5.66 18.52
C GLU A 9 -10.15 -6.28 18.34
N SER A 10 -10.10 -7.56 17.98
CA SER A 10 -8.84 -8.21 17.66
C SER A 10 -8.32 -7.75 16.31
N GLU A 11 -7.02 -7.49 16.27
CA GLU A 11 -6.37 -6.81 15.16
C GLU A 11 -5.04 -7.49 14.82
N ILE A 12 -4.69 -7.50 13.54
CA ILE A 12 -3.36 -7.86 13.08
C ILE A 12 -2.63 -6.56 12.75
N LYS A 13 -1.53 -6.32 13.45
CA LYS A 13 -0.63 -5.20 13.22
C LYS A 13 0.54 -5.66 12.36
N VAL A 14 0.71 -5.05 11.21
CA VAL A 14 1.85 -5.35 10.32
C VAL A 14 2.91 -4.27 10.47
N TYR A 15 4.15 -4.71 10.64
CA TYR A 15 5.32 -3.87 10.77
C TYR A 15 6.27 -4.09 9.59
N THR A 16 6.89 -3.01 9.13
CA THR A 16 7.81 -3.01 7.98
C THR A 16 9.09 -2.24 8.33
N PRO A 17 10.26 -2.62 7.81
CA PRO A 17 11.49 -1.87 8.03
C PRO A 17 11.49 -0.66 7.08
N LEU A 18 11.17 0.52 7.59
CA LEU A 18 11.21 1.76 6.79
C LEU A 18 12.47 2.56 7.13
N PRO A 19 13.14 3.17 6.14
CA PRO A 19 14.22 4.12 6.38
C PRO A 19 13.64 5.38 7.05
N LEU A 20 14.23 5.77 8.19
CA LEU A 20 13.78 6.97 8.93
C LEU A 20 14.31 8.27 8.32
N ASP A 21 15.42 8.21 7.59
CA ASP A 21 16.03 9.35 6.89
C ASP A 21 16.39 8.96 5.45
N VAL A 22 15.75 9.62 4.47
CA VAL A 22 16.26 9.66 3.10
C VAL A 22 17.12 10.91 3.00
N GLN A 23 18.37 10.84 3.44
CA GLN A 23 19.33 11.90 3.12
C GLN A 23 19.69 11.76 1.64
N PHE A 24 19.17 12.68 0.81
CA PHE A 24 19.65 12.89 -0.54
C PHE A 24 21.04 13.56 -0.46
N GLY A 25 22.08 12.76 -0.23
CA GLY A 25 23.47 13.19 -0.28
C GLY A 25 24.23 12.36 -1.32
N ASP A 26 25.13 13.01 -2.07
CA ASP A 26 25.86 12.54 -3.26
C ASP A 26 26.77 11.30 -3.08
N ASN A 27 26.63 10.51 -2.02
CA ASN A 27 27.39 9.28 -1.80
C ASN A 27 26.45 8.09 -1.57
N LEU A 28 26.35 7.22 -2.59
CA LEU A 28 25.55 6.00 -2.68
C LEU A 28 26.03 4.86 -1.75
N GLN A 29 26.41 5.18 -0.52
CA GLN A 29 26.78 4.18 0.48
C GLN A 29 26.08 4.51 1.80
N GLY A 30 24.75 4.44 1.77
CA GLY A 30 23.91 4.60 2.95
C GLY A 30 24.23 3.51 3.98
N HIS A 31 24.73 3.92 5.14
CA HIS A 31 25.00 3.03 6.26
C HIS A 31 23.67 2.39 6.72
N HIS A 32 23.54 1.07 6.54
CA HIS A 32 22.31 0.28 6.67
C HIS A 32 21.71 0.16 8.10
N THR A 33 22.11 1.01 9.07
CA THR A 33 21.98 0.68 10.50
C THR A 33 20.81 1.34 11.23
N ASP A 34 20.15 2.37 10.70
CA ASP A 34 19.03 3.04 11.39
C ASP A 34 17.66 2.63 10.84
N ARG A 35 17.40 1.33 10.86
CA ARG A 35 16.08 0.79 10.51
C ARG A 35 15.27 0.48 11.75
N ARG A 36 14.02 0.92 11.74
CA ARG A 36 13.05 0.55 12.78
C ARG A 36 11.84 -0.11 12.15
N TRP A 37 11.29 -1.07 12.87
CA TRP A 37 10.00 -1.65 12.56
C TRP A 37 8.90 -0.61 12.75
N VAL A 38 8.33 -0.14 11.64
CA VAL A 38 7.25 0.84 11.64
C VAL A 38 5.93 0.13 11.39
N HIS A 39 4.93 0.43 12.22
CA HIS A 39 3.57 -0.07 12.04
C HIS A 39 2.94 0.55 10.78
N CYS A 40 2.66 -0.28 9.77
CA CYS A 40 2.18 0.18 8.46
C CYS A 40 0.69 -0.13 8.22
N LEU A 41 0.19 -1.27 8.72
CA LEU A 41 -1.19 -1.73 8.49
C LEU A 41 -1.81 -2.24 9.78
N ASN A 42 -3.06 -1.84 9.99
CA ASN A 42 -3.92 -2.39 11.02
C ASN A 42 -5.11 -3.11 10.38
N ILE A 43 -5.25 -4.41 10.63
CA ILE A 43 -6.23 -5.28 9.97
C ILE A 43 -7.20 -5.85 11.01
N PRO A 44 -8.49 -5.45 11.00
CA PRO A 44 -9.48 -5.96 11.94
C PRO A 44 -9.85 -7.41 11.61
N THR A 45 -9.50 -8.36 12.48
CA THR A 45 -9.62 -9.80 12.20
C THR A 45 -11.07 -10.24 12.07
N LYS A 46 -11.98 -9.70 12.90
CA LYS A 46 -13.42 -9.99 12.84
C LYS A 46 -14.02 -9.62 11.47
N LYS A 47 -13.68 -8.45 10.95
CA LYS A 47 -14.17 -7.99 9.63
C LYS A 47 -13.57 -8.83 8.51
N LEU A 48 -12.28 -9.13 8.57
CA LEU A 48 -11.61 -9.94 7.55
C LEU A 48 -12.17 -11.37 7.51
N ASN A 49 -12.40 -11.98 8.67
CA ASN A 49 -13.02 -13.30 8.80
C ASN A 49 -14.48 -13.31 8.31
N ALA A 50 -15.26 -12.27 8.64
CA ALA A 50 -16.65 -12.16 8.19
C ALA A 50 -16.77 -11.97 6.67
N LEU A 51 -15.84 -11.24 6.05
CA LEU A 51 -15.84 -10.97 4.62
C LEU A 51 -15.28 -12.12 3.78
N GLN A 52 -14.57 -13.08 4.41
CA GLN A 52 -13.96 -14.25 3.75
C GLN A 52 -13.21 -13.89 2.45
N PHE A 53 -12.50 -12.76 2.43
CA PHE A 53 -11.85 -12.22 1.23
C PHE A 53 -10.86 -13.18 0.55
N SER A 54 -10.30 -14.12 1.31
CA SER A 54 -9.35 -15.11 0.81
C SER A 54 -9.39 -16.37 1.67
N HIS A 55 -9.27 -17.53 1.03
CA HIS A 55 -9.04 -18.80 1.71
C HIS A 55 -7.62 -18.90 2.34
N ARG A 56 -6.74 -17.93 2.04
CA ARG A 56 -5.38 -17.82 2.58
C ARG A 56 -5.15 -16.38 3.07
N PRO A 57 -5.63 -16.03 4.27
CA PRO A 57 -5.61 -14.65 4.74
C PRO A 57 -4.18 -14.10 4.85
N TYR A 58 -3.20 -14.89 5.31
CA TYR A 58 -1.81 -14.44 5.40
C TYR A 58 -1.17 -14.13 4.05
N LYS A 59 -1.50 -14.87 2.99
CA LYS A 59 -1.04 -14.56 1.63
C LYS A 59 -1.62 -13.23 1.13
N TRP A 60 -2.89 -12.98 1.45
CA TRP A 60 -3.53 -11.70 1.13
C TRP A 60 -2.89 -10.55 1.91
N ILE A 61 -2.60 -10.73 3.20
CA ILE A 61 -1.91 -9.73 4.03
C ILE A 61 -0.51 -9.44 3.45
N ARG A 62 0.25 -10.46 3.06
CA ARG A 62 1.55 -10.30 2.39
C ARG A 62 1.41 -9.50 1.10
N TYR A 63 0.45 -9.85 0.25
CA TYR A 63 0.19 -9.14 -1.00
C TYR A 63 -0.16 -7.66 -0.75
N ALA A 64 -1.11 -7.40 0.15
CA ALA A 64 -1.54 -6.04 0.48
C ALA A 64 -0.38 -5.20 1.05
N THR A 65 0.45 -5.79 1.90
CA THR A 65 1.64 -5.12 2.45
C THR A 65 2.65 -4.80 1.36
N GLY A 66 2.92 -5.75 0.44
CA GLY A 66 3.82 -5.54 -0.68
C GLY A 66 3.33 -4.44 -1.63
N VAL A 67 2.02 -4.34 -1.88
CA VAL A 67 1.42 -3.24 -2.65
C VAL A 67 1.63 -1.89 -1.97
N VAL A 68 1.48 -1.84 -0.65
CA VAL A 68 1.67 -0.59 0.13
C VAL A 68 3.13 -0.16 0.15
N LEU A 69 4.06 -1.10 0.22
CA LEU A 69 5.50 -0.80 0.19
C LEU A 69 6.05 -0.60 -1.23
N GLY A 70 5.39 -1.13 -2.26
CA GLY A 70 5.96 -1.23 -3.60
C GLY A 70 7.16 -2.18 -3.67
N ALA A 71 7.22 -3.18 -2.79
CA ALA A 71 8.34 -4.13 -2.69
C ALA A 71 7.84 -5.54 -2.35
N GLU A 72 8.52 -6.55 -2.86
CA GLU A 72 8.28 -7.94 -2.51
C GLU A 72 8.99 -8.32 -1.19
N GLY A 73 8.33 -9.16 -0.39
CA GLY A 73 8.86 -9.58 0.90
C GLY A 73 8.14 -10.79 1.47
N VAL A 74 8.53 -11.18 2.68
CA VAL A 74 8.06 -12.35 3.42
C VAL A 74 7.41 -11.91 4.71
N LEU A 75 6.24 -12.47 5.02
CA LEU A 75 5.54 -12.20 6.27
C LEU A 75 5.97 -13.19 7.35
N SER A 76 6.42 -12.69 8.50
CA SER A 76 6.90 -13.46 9.65
C SER A 76 6.15 -13.06 10.93
N THR A 77 6.11 -13.94 11.94
CA THR A 77 5.68 -13.61 13.31
C THR A 77 6.81 -13.03 14.16
N SER A 78 8.04 -13.02 13.65
CA SER A 78 9.24 -12.54 14.36
C SER A 78 9.92 -11.38 13.60
N PRO A 79 10.40 -10.35 14.32
CA PRO A 79 11.23 -9.29 13.74
C PRO A 79 12.65 -9.77 13.42
N ASP A 80 13.14 -10.83 14.06
CA ASP A 80 14.54 -11.26 13.98
C ASP A 80 14.77 -12.36 12.94
N SER A 81 13.71 -13.03 12.50
CA SER A 81 13.79 -14.13 11.55
C SER A 81 12.71 -14.02 10.47
N PRO A 82 13.06 -14.09 9.19
CA PRO A 82 12.11 -14.08 8.07
C PRO A 82 11.48 -15.47 7.85
N THR A 83 11.00 -16.10 8.92
CA THR A 83 10.31 -17.40 8.81
C THR A 83 8.91 -17.18 8.23
N PRO A 84 8.60 -17.68 7.01
CA PRO A 84 7.32 -17.41 6.38
C PRO A 84 6.15 -17.98 7.17
N VAL A 85 5.13 -17.16 7.43
CA VAL A 85 3.84 -17.61 8.00
C VAL A 85 3.01 -18.39 6.94
N GLU A 86 3.39 -18.27 5.67
CA GLU A 86 2.62 -18.72 4.50
C GLU A 86 2.43 -20.23 4.35
N ASP A 87 3.26 -21.04 5.01
CA ASP A 87 3.19 -22.51 4.94
C ASP A 87 2.19 -23.12 5.92
N SER A 88 1.63 -22.31 6.82
CA SER A 88 0.59 -22.76 7.70
C SER A 88 -0.76 -22.76 6.95
N ILE A 89 -1.43 -23.92 6.87
CA ILE A 89 -2.80 -24.10 6.32
C ILE A 89 -3.84 -23.44 7.26
N VAL A 90 -3.47 -22.33 7.90
CA VAL A 90 -4.29 -21.63 8.87
C VAL A 90 -5.21 -20.71 8.09
N THR A 91 -6.42 -21.22 7.84
CA THR A 91 -7.51 -20.50 7.19
C THR A 91 -8.17 -19.47 8.13
N VAL A 92 -7.88 -19.54 9.42
CA VAL A 92 -8.53 -18.73 10.47
C VAL A 92 -7.53 -17.78 11.09
N LEU A 93 -7.80 -16.47 11.01
CA LEU A 93 -6.99 -15.47 11.71
C LEU A 93 -7.14 -15.59 13.24
N PRO A 94 -6.09 -15.24 14.00
CA PRO A 94 -6.12 -15.32 15.45
C PRO A 94 -7.29 -14.51 16.04
N ALA A 95 -7.89 -15.08 17.09
CA ALA A 95 -8.94 -14.43 17.85
C ALA A 95 -8.40 -13.25 18.69
N GLU A 96 -7.10 -13.24 18.94
CA GLU A 96 -6.38 -12.21 19.69
C GLU A 96 -5.58 -11.28 18.77
N THR A 97 -5.16 -10.14 19.33
CA THR A 97 -4.32 -9.19 18.60
C THR A 97 -2.93 -9.79 18.38
N SER A 98 -2.45 -9.80 17.13
CA SER A 98 -1.14 -10.32 16.78
C SER A 98 -0.32 -9.32 15.98
N SER A 99 1.00 -9.49 16.03
CA SER A 99 1.95 -8.68 15.25
C SER A 99 2.61 -9.53 14.18
N LEU A 100 2.72 -8.99 12.98
CA LEU A 100 3.41 -9.58 11.85
C LEU A 100 4.49 -8.62 11.35
N TYR A 101 5.58 -9.18 10.86
CA TYR A 101 6.76 -8.46 10.41
C TYR A 101 6.98 -8.80 8.93
N TYR A 102 7.00 -7.78 8.08
CA TYR A 102 7.22 -7.93 6.65
C TYR A 102 8.68 -7.69 6.32
N HIS A 103 9.39 -8.76 6.02
CA HIS A 103 10.81 -8.77 5.71
C HIS A 103 11.00 -8.58 4.20
N ILE A 104 11.79 -7.59 3.82
CA ILE A 104 12.18 -7.33 2.42
C ILE A 104 13.66 -7.67 2.25
N SER A 105 14.04 -8.14 1.06
CA SER A 105 15.46 -8.34 0.75
C SER A 105 16.15 -6.99 0.51
N ASN A 106 17.48 -6.97 0.57
CA ASN A 106 18.24 -5.75 0.31
C ASN A 106 18.00 -5.20 -1.11
N GLU A 107 17.75 -6.08 -2.09
CA GLU A 107 17.48 -5.71 -3.48
C GLU A 107 16.10 -5.08 -3.63
N GLU A 108 15.08 -5.66 -2.99
CA GLU A 108 13.72 -5.14 -3.01
C GLU A 108 13.62 -3.81 -2.26
N GLU A 109 14.40 -3.65 -1.22
CA GLU A 109 14.47 -2.40 -0.49
C GLU A 109 14.99 -1.23 -1.34
N GLN A 110 16.02 -1.46 -2.16
CA GLN A 110 16.53 -0.42 -3.07
C GLN A 110 15.48 0.02 -4.10
N ARG A 111 14.46 -0.81 -4.34
CA ARG A 111 13.35 -0.55 -5.26
C ARG A 111 12.07 -0.13 -4.57
N MET A 112 12.04 -0.16 -3.24
CA MET A 112 10.86 0.10 -2.44
C MET A 112 10.35 1.52 -2.67
N PHE A 113 9.04 1.65 -2.84
CA PHE A 113 8.37 2.94 -3.01
C PHE A 113 7.09 2.98 -2.16
N PRO A 114 7.20 3.25 -0.84
CA PRO A 114 6.06 3.19 0.05
C PRO A 114 5.01 4.24 -0.29
N VAL A 115 3.75 3.84 -0.29
CA VAL A 115 2.61 4.76 -0.51
C VAL A 115 2.52 5.76 0.63
N ASP A 116 2.41 7.07 0.32
CA ASP A 116 2.22 8.10 1.35
C ASP A 116 0.90 7.85 2.11
N PRO A 117 0.94 7.61 3.44
CA PRO A 117 -0.26 7.34 4.23
C PRO A 117 -1.28 8.50 4.25
N ARG A 118 -0.86 9.71 3.85
CA ARG A 118 -1.73 10.89 3.73
C ARG A 118 -2.49 10.92 2.40
N ILE A 119 -2.19 10.04 1.44
CA ILE A 119 -2.88 10.00 0.14
C ILE A 119 -4.39 9.76 0.30
N GLY A 120 -4.81 8.98 1.29
CA GLY A 120 -6.22 8.72 1.60
C GLY A 120 -6.91 9.85 2.38
N ARG A 121 -6.15 10.74 3.04
CA ARG A 121 -6.69 11.86 3.84
C ARG A 121 -6.91 13.13 3.04
N THR A 122 -6.42 13.19 1.80
CA THR A 122 -6.79 14.28 0.89
C THR A 122 -8.22 14.06 0.42
N ARG A 123 -9.19 14.66 1.13
CA ARG A 123 -10.54 14.88 0.59
C ARG A 123 -10.37 15.48 -0.80
N VAL A 124 -11.01 14.88 -1.80
CA VAL A 124 -11.17 15.51 -3.11
C VAL A 124 -12.09 16.71 -2.87
N THR A 125 -11.52 17.84 -2.45
CA THR A 125 -12.25 19.09 -2.20
C THR A 125 -12.66 19.77 -3.49
N SER A 126 -12.16 19.27 -4.62
CA SER A 126 -12.45 19.79 -5.93
C SER A 126 -12.29 18.69 -6.97
N SER A 127 -13.40 18.32 -7.60
CA SER A 127 -13.44 17.73 -8.94
C SER A 127 -13.48 18.83 -10.01
N ALA A 128 -13.14 20.09 -9.66
CA ALA A 128 -13.14 21.15 -10.66
C ALA A 128 -12.18 20.72 -11.76
N GLY A 129 -12.72 20.64 -12.97
CA GLY A 129 -11.91 20.40 -14.15
C GLY A 129 -10.78 21.42 -14.14
N THR A 130 -9.55 20.94 -14.13
CA THR A 130 -8.42 21.81 -14.40
C THR A 130 -8.63 22.43 -15.78
N SER A 131 -8.13 23.66 -15.98
CA SER A 131 -8.08 24.25 -17.31
C SER A 131 -7.47 23.23 -18.26
N ARG A 132 -8.28 22.77 -19.23
CA ARG A 132 -7.94 21.67 -20.15
C ARG A 132 -6.52 21.88 -20.67
N ARG A 133 -5.56 21.06 -20.23
CA ARG A 133 -4.36 20.84 -21.03
C ARG A 133 -4.85 20.17 -22.31
N THR A 134 -4.83 20.92 -23.41
CA THR A 134 -5.40 20.54 -24.71
C THR A 134 -4.82 19.22 -25.23
N ASP A 135 -3.65 18.84 -24.74
CA ASP A 135 -2.90 17.65 -25.08
C ASP A 135 -3.02 16.50 -24.08
N PHE A 136 -3.51 16.69 -22.85
CA PHE A 136 -3.54 15.62 -21.82
C PHE A 136 -4.27 14.37 -22.33
N ARG A 137 -5.43 14.54 -22.94
CA ARG A 137 -6.19 13.43 -23.55
C ARG A 137 -5.38 12.72 -24.64
N ILE A 138 -4.65 13.48 -25.47
CA ILE A 138 -3.85 12.95 -26.58
C ILE A 138 -2.66 12.17 -26.02
N GLN A 139 -1.98 12.71 -25.01
CA GLN A 139 -0.85 12.05 -24.36
C GLN A 139 -1.26 10.74 -23.68
N VAL A 140 -2.36 10.75 -22.91
CA VAL A 140 -2.90 9.54 -22.27
C VAL A 140 -3.30 8.50 -23.32
N ALA A 141 -4.01 8.92 -24.37
CA ALA A 141 -4.37 8.02 -25.46
C ALA A 141 -3.14 7.40 -26.13
N ARG A 142 -2.09 8.20 -26.42
CA ARG A 142 -0.85 7.69 -27.02
C ARG A 142 -0.13 6.71 -26.10
N ARG A 143 -0.02 7.01 -24.81
CA ARG A 143 0.57 6.11 -23.80
C ARG A 143 -0.18 4.77 -23.75
N ASP A 144 -1.51 4.81 -23.81
CA ASP A 144 -2.38 3.64 -23.67
C ASP A 144 -2.64 2.91 -25.01
N GLY A 145 -1.82 3.17 -26.03
CA GLY A 145 -1.90 2.48 -27.32
C GLY A 145 -3.13 2.86 -28.15
N ASN A 146 -3.66 4.07 -27.95
CA ASN A 146 -4.87 4.61 -28.56
C ASN A 146 -6.10 3.71 -28.36
N ARG A 147 -6.23 3.09 -27.19
CA ARG A 147 -7.40 2.29 -26.81
C ARG A 147 -7.71 2.44 -25.32
N CYS A 148 -8.95 2.21 -24.93
CA CYS A 148 -9.29 2.06 -23.52
C CYS A 148 -8.52 0.87 -22.92
N VAL A 149 -7.85 1.08 -21.78
CA VAL A 149 -7.11 0.02 -21.08
C VAL A 149 -8.03 -1.11 -20.62
N LEU A 150 -9.28 -0.78 -20.23
CA LEU A 150 -10.25 -1.76 -19.73
C LEU A 150 -11.07 -2.42 -20.84
N THR A 151 -11.66 -1.63 -21.74
CA THR A 151 -12.66 -2.12 -22.70
C THR A 151 -12.13 -2.27 -24.12
N ARG A 152 -10.87 -1.87 -24.38
CA ARG A 152 -10.24 -1.82 -25.73
C ARG A 152 -10.96 -0.93 -26.76
N SER A 153 -11.94 -0.15 -26.32
CA SER A 153 -12.71 0.79 -27.16
C SER A 153 -11.82 1.87 -27.77
N ILE A 154 -12.31 2.47 -28.86
CA ILE A 154 -11.60 3.54 -29.57
C ILE A 154 -11.51 4.84 -28.74
N PRO A 155 -10.48 5.69 -28.94
CA PRO A 155 -10.25 6.87 -28.11
C PRO A 155 -11.39 7.89 -28.13
N ARG A 156 -12.13 7.98 -29.23
CA ARG A 156 -13.27 8.91 -29.36
C ARG A 156 -14.41 8.59 -28.40
N ALA A 157 -14.53 7.34 -27.97
CA ALA A 157 -15.52 6.89 -27.00
C ALA A 157 -14.99 6.92 -25.55
N CYS A 158 -13.78 7.42 -25.32
CA CYS A 158 -13.12 7.37 -24.02
C CYS A 158 -12.92 8.79 -23.43
N GLN A 159 -13.00 8.89 -22.11
CA GLN A 159 -12.56 10.07 -21.37
C GLN A 159 -11.22 9.78 -20.71
N ALA A 160 -10.27 10.70 -20.85
CA ALA A 160 -9.04 10.66 -20.06
C ALA A 160 -9.36 11.16 -18.65
N VAL A 161 -9.00 10.36 -17.65
CA VAL A 161 -9.21 10.68 -16.24
C VAL A 161 -7.88 10.66 -15.50
N HIS A 162 -7.77 11.52 -14.49
CA HIS A 162 -6.65 11.50 -13.57
C HIS A 162 -6.91 10.47 -12.47
N LEU A 163 -6.06 9.45 -12.31
CA LEU A 163 -6.14 8.50 -11.18
C LEU A 163 -5.82 9.19 -9.85
N LEU A 164 -4.84 10.09 -9.88
CA LEU A 164 -4.57 11.07 -8.84
C LEU A 164 -4.99 12.42 -9.38
N SER A 165 -5.99 13.07 -8.78
CA SER A 165 -6.47 14.37 -9.23
C SER A 165 -5.30 15.35 -9.38
N HIS A 166 -5.24 16.09 -10.48
CA HIS A 166 -4.15 17.05 -10.77
C HIS A 166 -3.88 18.02 -9.61
N SER A 167 -4.93 18.42 -8.89
CA SER A 167 -4.85 19.23 -7.66
C SER A 167 -3.99 18.62 -6.54
N LYS A 168 -3.60 17.35 -6.65
CA LYS A 168 -2.74 16.63 -5.70
C LYS A 168 -1.31 16.40 -6.21
N GLY A 169 -1.00 16.76 -7.47
CA GLY A 169 0.30 16.48 -8.09
C GLY A 169 1.08 17.72 -8.55
N ASP A 170 0.50 18.91 -8.45
CA ASP A 170 1.04 20.18 -9.00
C ASP A 170 1.60 21.12 -7.92
N THR A 171 1.91 20.61 -6.73
CA THR A 171 2.50 21.40 -5.63
C THR A 171 4.01 21.26 -5.50
N VAL A 172 4.71 20.97 -6.59
CA VAL A 172 6.18 21.05 -6.62
C VAL A 172 6.57 21.91 -7.82
N CYS A 173 6.97 23.15 -7.53
CA CYS A 173 7.74 23.99 -8.44
C CYS A 173 9.19 23.52 -8.45
#